data_AF-A0A098QVR8-F1
#
_entry.id   AF-A0A098QVR8-F1
#
_cell.length_a   1.000
_cell.length_b   1.000
_cell.length_c   1.000
_cell.angle_alpha   90.00
_cell.angle_beta   90.00
_cell.angle_gamma   90.00
#
_symmetry.space_group_name_H-M   'P 1'
#
loop_
_entity.id
_entity.type
_entity.pdbx_description
1 polymer ?
#
loop_
_entity_poly.entity_id
_entity_poly.type
_entity_poly.pdbx_seq_one_letter_code
_entity_poly.pdbx_strand_id
1 'polypeptide(L)'
;MSQKEEFKFNGSELVERIKELIHQGNVRKITIKKENGEVLFEIPVTAGVAVGGALTLFAPVLAAIGAAAALLTHVRVEVQRIDGHDD
;
A
#
# COMPACT_ATOMS: atom_id res chain seq x y z
N MET A 1 -3.07 -19.09 5.39
CA MET A 1 -1.88 -18.60 4.64
C MET A 1 -2.19 -17.16 4.28
N SER A 2 -1.27 -16.19 4.40
CA SER A 2 -1.62 -14.81 4.01
C SER A 2 -1.75 -14.70 2.48
N GLN A 3 -2.93 -14.38 1.99
CA GLN A 3 -3.22 -14.07 0.60
C GLN A 3 -2.40 -12.86 0.18
N LYS A 4 -1.68 -13.02 -0.94
CA LYS A 4 -0.93 -11.96 -1.59
C LYS A 4 -1.56 -11.67 -2.93
N GLU A 5 -1.89 -10.41 -3.16
CA GLU A 5 -2.44 -9.93 -4.42
C GLU A 5 -1.50 -8.87 -4.98
N GLU A 6 -1.18 -8.94 -6.27
CA GLU A 6 -0.38 -7.92 -6.96
C GLU A 6 -1.25 -7.18 -7.97
N PHE A 7 -1.19 -5.84 -7.91
CA PHE A 7 -1.91 -4.95 -8.79
C PHE A 7 -0.92 -4.05 -9.55
N LYS A 8 -1.27 -3.68 -10.78
CA LYS A 8 -0.53 -2.67 -11.55
C LYS A 8 -1.37 -1.39 -11.60
N PHE A 9 -0.74 -0.26 -11.30
CA PHE A 9 -1.38 1.06 -11.34
C PHE A 9 -0.49 2.07 -12.05
N ASN A 10 -1.10 3.16 -12.52
CA ASN A 10 -0.34 4.35 -12.89
C ASN A 10 0.26 5.00 -11.65
N GLY A 11 1.43 5.63 -11.79
CA GLY A 11 2.06 6.35 -10.68
C GLY A 11 1.16 7.45 -10.10
N SER A 12 0.41 8.15 -10.96
CA SER A 12 -0.52 9.21 -10.54
C SER A 12 -1.65 8.72 -9.62
N GLU A 13 -2.09 7.47 -9.77
CA GLU A 13 -3.16 6.89 -8.96
C GLU A 13 -2.65 6.23 -7.67
N LEU A 14 -1.34 6.02 -7.54
CA LEU A 14 -0.76 5.19 -6.49
C LEU A 14 -1.17 5.64 -5.09
N VAL A 15 -1.08 6.94 -4.80
CA VAL A 15 -1.41 7.48 -3.48
C VAL A 15 -2.88 7.23 -3.11
N GLU A 16 -3.79 7.38 -4.07
CA GLU A 16 -5.21 7.13 -3.85
C GLU A 16 -5.46 5.64 -3.58
N ARG A 17 -4.86 4.75 -4.38
CA ARG A 17 -4.97 3.29 -4.17
C ARG A 17 -4.44 2.85 -2.81
N ILE A 18 -3.29 3.39 -2.37
CA ILE A 18 -2.74 3.07 -1.04
C ILE A 18 -3.70 3.52 0.06
N LYS A 19 -4.30 4.71 -0.04
CA LYS A 19 -5.29 5.19 0.93
C LYS A 19 -6.52 4.28 0.98
N GLU A 20 -7.06 3.89 -0.18
CA GLU A 20 -8.19 2.94 -0.27
C GLU A 20 -7.87 1.61 0.42
N LEU A 21 -6.69 1.03 0.14
CA LEU A 21 -6.23 -0.23 0.75
C LEU A 21 -6.09 -0.12 2.27
N ILE A 22 -5.56 0.99 2.78
CA ILE A 22 -5.45 1.23 4.22
C ILE A 22 -6.86 1.37 4.85
N HIS A 23 -7.78 2.10 4.19
CA HIS A 23 -9.14 2.27 4.68
C HIS A 23 -9.96 0.97 4.71
N GLN A 24 -9.67 0.00 3.85
CA GLN A 24 -10.31 -1.31 3.89
C GLN A 24 -10.04 -2.05 5.21
N GLY A 25 -8.97 -1.71 5.94
CA GLY A 25 -8.68 -2.25 7.28
C GLY A 25 -8.30 -3.73 7.32
N ASN A 26 -8.37 -4.45 6.20
CA ASN A 26 -8.02 -5.86 6.06
C ASN A 26 -6.63 -6.09 5.45
N VAL A 27 -5.83 -5.03 5.33
CA VAL A 27 -4.47 -5.08 4.80
C VAL A 27 -3.47 -5.09 5.95
N ARG A 28 -2.50 -6.00 5.88
CA ARG A 28 -1.40 -6.12 6.86
C ARG A 28 -0.11 -5.50 6.36
N LYS A 29 0.14 -5.60 5.05
CA LYS A 29 1.37 -5.10 4.43
C LYS A 29 1.12 -4.67 3.00
N ILE A 30 1.73 -3.55 2.62
CA ILE A 30 1.73 -3.03 1.26
C ILE A 30 3.19 -2.94 0.81
N THR A 31 3.51 -3.54 -0.32
CA THR A 31 4.83 -3.46 -0.95
C THR A 31 4.69 -2.81 -2.32
N ILE A 32 5.36 -1.67 -2.52
CA ILE A 32 5.37 -0.93 -3.78
C ILE A 32 6.65 -1.29 -4.53
N LYS A 33 6.52 -1.68 -5.78
CA LYS A 33 7.62 -2.07 -6.66
C LYS A 33 7.58 -1.26 -7.96
N LYS A 34 8.74 -1.06 -8.57
CA LYS A 34 8.86 -0.62 -9.96
C LYS A 34 8.36 -1.70 -10.91
N GLU A 35 8.17 -1.33 -12.17
CA GLU A 35 7.77 -2.29 -13.21
C GLU A 35 8.77 -3.44 -13.39
N ASN A 36 10.06 -3.17 -13.18
CA ASN A 36 11.14 -4.17 -13.24
C ASN A 36 11.19 -5.13 -12.03
N GLY A 37 10.29 -4.97 -11.05
CA GLY A 37 10.22 -5.79 -9.84
C GLY A 37 11.05 -5.28 -8.65
N GLU A 38 11.82 -4.20 -8.81
CA GLU A 38 12.58 -3.60 -7.72
C GLU A 38 11.64 -3.02 -6.66
N VAL A 39 11.83 -3.41 -5.39
CA VAL A 39 11.04 -2.92 -4.26
C VAL A 39 11.46 -1.48 -3.93
N LEU A 40 10.50 -0.57 -3.95
CA LEU A 40 10.67 0.84 -3.57
C LEU A 40 10.36 1.07 -2.10
N PHE A 41 9.22 0.56 -1.65
CA PHE A 41 8.71 0.78 -0.30
C PHE A 41 8.03 -0.49 0.21
N GLU A 42 8.23 -0.80 1.50
CA GLU A 42 7.47 -1.81 2.23
C GLU A 42 6.86 -1.17 3.46
N ILE A 43 5.54 -1.28 3.59
CA ILE A 43 4.75 -0.52 4.54
C ILE A 43 3.91 -1.51 5.36
N PRO A 44 4.26 -1.74 6.64
CA PRO A 44 3.41 -2.51 7.54
C PRO A 44 2.18 -1.68 7.91
N VAL A 45 0.99 -2.28 7.74
CA VAL A 45 -0.28 -1.69 8.13
C VAL A 45 -0.69 -2.34 9.45
N THR A 46 -0.42 -1.66 10.56
CA THR A 46 -0.74 -2.13 11.92
C THR A 46 -2.14 -1.69 12.35
N ALA A 47 -2.91 -2.57 13.01
CA ALA A 47 -4.30 -2.32 13.40
C ALA A 47 -4.55 -1.02 14.21
N GLY A 48 -3.57 -0.51 14.96
CA GLY A 48 -3.68 0.77 15.69
C GLY A 48 -3.80 2.01 14.79
N VAL A 49 -3.51 1.87 13.50
CA VAL A 49 -3.57 2.93 12.48
C VAL A 49 -5.01 3.17 12.03
N ALA A 50 -5.83 2.12 11.97
CA ALA A 50 -7.22 2.20 11.51
C ALA A 50 -8.15 2.93 12.49
N VAL A 51 -7.78 3.03 13.78
CA VAL A 51 -8.69 3.47 14.86
C VAL A 51 -8.41 4.91 15.35
N GLY A 52 -7.23 5.49 15.05
CA GLY A 52 -6.78 6.75 15.69
C GLY A 52 -6.40 7.91 14.76
N GLY A 53 -6.45 7.75 13.44
CA GLY A 53 -6.02 8.78 12.47
C GLY A 53 -4.90 8.31 11.54
N ALA A 54 -5.17 7.29 10.74
CA ALA A 54 -4.21 6.67 9.83
C ALA A 54 -3.45 7.66 8.94
N LEU A 55 -4.17 8.63 8.38
CA LEU A 55 -3.62 9.48 7.34
C LEU A 55 -2.58 10.48 7.85
N THR A 56 -2.68 10.94 9.10
CA THR A 56 -1.75 11.92 9.67
C THR A 56 -0.42 11.26 10.03
N LEU A 57 -0.46 10.03 10.55
CA LEU A 57 0.73 9.25 10.86
C LEU A 57 1.45 8.78 9.60
N PHE A 58 0.70 8.44 8.55
CA PHE A 58 1.25 8.03 7.26
C PHE A 58 1.52 9.21 6.33
N ALA A 59 1.23 10.45 6.71
CA ALA A 59 1.42 11.62 5.84
C ALA A 59 2.85 11.73 5.27
N PRO A 60 3.94 11.53 6.04
CA PRO A 60 5.30 11.57 5.49
C PRO A 60 5.55 10.46 4.48
N VAL A 61 5.07 9.25 4.75
CA VAL A 61 5.22 8.09 3.88
C VAL A 61 4.40 8.27 2.60
N LEU A 62 3.14 8.71 2.71
CA LEU A 62 2.27 9.02 1.57
C LEU A 62 2.85 10.15 0.70
N ALA A 63 3.48 11.16 1.32
CA ALA A 63 4.18 12.22 0.59
C ALA A 63 5.40 11.68 -0.18
N ALA A 64 6.22 10.83 0.46
CA ALA A 64 7.35 10.18 -0.20
C ALA A 64 6.91 9.29 -1.37
N ILE A 65 5.83 8.52 -1.17
CA ILE A 65 5.21 7.71 -2.23
C ILE A 65 4.71 8.61 -3.35
N GLY A 66 4.01 9.70 -3.05
CA GLY A 66 3.52 10.64 -4.06
C GLY A 66 4.63 11.28 -4.88
N ALA A 67 5.71 11.70 -4.23
CA ALA A 67 6.89 12.25 -4.91
C ALA A 67 7.56 11.20 -5.82
N ALA A 68 7.73 9.97 -5.35
CA ALA A 68 8.31 8.89 -6.16
C ALA A 68 7.37 8.50 -7.32
N ALA A 69 6.07 8.45 -7.08
CA ALA A 69 5.09 8.04 -8.08
C ALA A 69 4.90 9.07 -9.19
N ALA A 70 5.12 10.37 -8.89
CA ALA A 70 5.13 11.42 -9.91
C ALA A 70 6.25 11.23 -10.96
N LEU A 71 7.29 10.47 -10.62
CA LEU A 71 8.42 10.18 -11.52
C LEU A 71 8.26 8.85 -12.27
N LEU A 72 7.26 8.05 -11.92
CA LEU A 72 7.08 6.69 -12.43
C LEU A 72 5.77 6.59 -13.22
N THR A 73 5.83 6.15 -14.47
CA THR A 73 4.61 5.94 -15.27
C THR A 73 3.74 4.83 -14.69
N HIS A 74 4.36 3.70 -14.35
CA HIS A 74 3.69 2.52 -13.81
C HIS A 74 4.41 1.96 -12.60
N VAL A 75 3.63 1.41 -11.68
CA VAL A 75 4.08 0.78 -10.45
C VAL A 75 3.31 -0.51 -10.21
N ARG A 76 3.93 -1.44 -9.47
CA ARG A 76 3.27 -2.64 -8.97
C ARG A 76 3.06 -2.52 -7.48
N VAL A 77 1.91 -2.93 -7.00
CA VAL A 77 1.55 -2.91 -5.58
C VAL A 77 1.18 -4.32 -5.17
N GLU A 78 2.00 -4.93 -4.32
CA GLU A 78 1.70 -6.19 -3.67
C GLU A 78 1.03 -5.90 -2.32
N VAL A 79 -0.14 -6.49 -2.12
CA VAL A 79 -0.95 -6.36 -0.91
C VAL A 79 -0.98 -7.71 -0.22
N GLN A 80 -0.63 -7.72 1.06
CA GLN A 80 -0.79 -8.87 1.91
C GLN A 80 -1.96 -8.62 2.86
N ARG A 81 -3.02 -9.42 2.73
CA ARG A 81 -4.21 -9.28 3.57
C ARG A 81 -4.10 -10.07 4.86
N ILE A 82 -4.91 -9.65 5.83
CA ILE A 82 -5.12 -10.34 7.08
C ILE A 82 -6.14 -11.45 6.77
N ASP A 83 -5.70 -12.63 6.39
CA ASP A 83 -6.59 -13.77 6.24
C ASP A 83 -7.28 -14.08 7.57
N GLY A 84 -8.58 -13.84 7.62
CA GLY A 84 -9.48 -14.54 8.51
C GLY A 84 -9.67 -15.95 7.96
N HIS A 85 -9.47 -16.93 8.83
CA HIS A 85 -9.86 -18.32 8.65
C HIS A 85 -11.29 -18.41 8.06
N ASP A 86 -11.42 -19.07 6.91
CA ASP A 86 -12.66 -19.69 6.46
C ASP A 86 -12.95 -20.81 7.48
N ASP A 87 -13.94 -20.60 8.36
CA ASP A 87 -14.75 -21.63 9.04
C ASP A 87 -16.19 -21.13 9.14
#